data_AF-A0A7C2M474-F1
#
_entry.id   AF-A0A7C2M474-F1
#
_cell.length_a   1.000
_cell.length_b   1.000
_cell.length_c   1.000
_cell.angle_alpha   90.00
_cell.angle_beta   90.00
_cell.angle_gamma   90.00
#
_symmetry.space_group_name_H-M   'P 1'
#
loop_
_entity.id
_entity.type
_entity.pdbx_description
1 polymer ?
#
loop_
_entity_poly.entity_id
_entity_poly.type
_entity_poly.pdbx_seq_one_letter_code
_entity_poly.pdbx_strand_id
1 'polypeptide(L)'
;ILLSFSAAGEASPKFLIFHLDAVSSQNFFQYMDEGDLPNMKAFFEKGHMIHHGLALFPGGTETSVPHLKSGLDNSMGGVGWGYYDREKQKVISDKKTFIDLFFTLPRRARASFIYGVPGLDPFNFLPLLNVPELLDTYGVIQFYWFATDPLGHFMGERLYLNSIKRFDGYFGQLVKKLNLDEINVIIYCDHGMSYGRFINIPQGEEIERIVGDNLRAYIHPSIYLKNPDIKDKTAREIVLDSEIDFTFYRENPHQVIGYSNQGKMIFEGNEGKIRYLFEGEDILGYYRSGYNGEWLTDLEWLSKTRDSKFPGVPPNIYNLLLNKRVGDIIIVINPPKIPIFLLRYPANHAGLTNTDLMMPILFRGPQLKPLYDREEMWLHNLYTSIPELSFEDLEPAREKHTFSFWGSNLGKEDLGLEISLSPAYRWNLCFHYDDAIYRSWLEYDLYSSYLIRLWAGAGLQYKEEDLEALVHTRLQVDLGKIQLNYGGQFTQSGWETNTKEVVYQINEHLALEWLVPNRFGLSFSW
;
A
#
# COMPACT_ATOMS: atom_id res chain seq x y z
N ILE A 1 35.74 -25.35 18.59
CA ILE A 1 35.44 -24.71 17.29
C ILE A 1 35.15 -23.25 17.61
N LEU A 2 36.11 -22.37 17.30
CA LEU A 2 36.08 -20.96 17.67
C LEU A 2 34.98 -20.22 16.92
N LEU A 3 34.15 -19.49 17.66
CA LEU A 3 33.17 -18.53 17.18
C LEU A 3 33.89 -17.37 16.49
N SER A 4 33.93 -17.39 15.16
CA SER A 4 34.24 -16.21 14.36
C SER A 4 32.98 -15.37 14.26
N PHE A 5 32.90 -14.31 15.05
CA PHE A 5 32.01 -13.19 14.76
C PHE A 5 32.45 -12.59 13.42
N SER A 6 31.61 -12.69 12.39
CA SER A 6 31.82 -11.93 11.18
C SER A 6 31.77 -10.46 11.54
N ALA A 7 32.84 -9.74 11.22
CA ALA A 7 32.89 -8.29 11.28
C ALA A 7 31.66 -7.71 10.57
N ALA A 8 31.01 -6.75 11.22
CA ALA A 8 29.89 -5.99 10.67
C ALA A 8 30.28 -5.45 9.29
N GLY A 9 29.67 -5.99 8.24
CA GLY A 9 29.56 -5.28 6.97
C GLY A 9 28.76 -4.00 7.21
N GLU A 10 28.98 -2.96 6.40
CA GLU A 10 28.10 -1.79 6.40
C GLU A 10 26.65 -2.27 6.39
N ALA A 11 25.90 -1.94 7.44
CA ALA A 11 24.51 -2.32 7.53
C ALA A 11 23.77 -1.70 6.34
N SER A 12 23.03 -2.53 5.60
CA SER A 12 22.19 -2.05 4.50
C SER A 12 21.29 -0.90 5.00
N PRO A 13 21.11 0.16 4.20
CA PRO A 13 20.33 1.32 4.62
C PRO A 13 18.90 0.92 4.98
N LYS A 14 18.40 1.44 6.10
CA LYS A 14 17.05 1.15 6.57
C LYS A 14 16.05 2.13 5.96
N PHE A 15 14.91 1.63 5.51
CA PHE A 15 13.82 2.42 4.92
C PHE A 15 12.51 2.16 5.65
N LEU A 16 11.86 3.24 6.09
CA LEU A 16 10.50 3.24 6.61
C LEU A 16 9.62 4.03 5.66
N ILE A 17 8.72 3.34 4.97
CA ILE A 17 7.88 3.91 3.92
C ILE A 17 6.43 3.87 4.39
N PHE A 18 5.79 5.04 4.46
CA PHE A 18 4.37 5.18 4.71
C PHE A 18 3.62 5.48 3.41
N HIS A 19 2.60 4.67 3.16
CA HIS A 19 1.52 4.99 2.23
C HIS A 19 0.36 5.57 3.05
N LEU A 20 0.01 6.83 2.78
CA LEU A 20 -1.16 7.49 3.35
C LEU A 20 -2.22 7.61 2.25
N ASP A 21 -3.28 6.82 2.36
CA ASP A 21 -4.22 6.61 1.27
C ASP A 21 -5.10 7.85 1.01
N ALA A 22 -5.41 8.16 -0.25
CA ALA A 22 -6.39 9.16 -0.65
C ALA A 22 -6.22 10.58 -0.05
N VAL A 23 -5.00 11.12 0.06
CA VAL A 23 -4.75 12.50 0.50
C VAL A 23 -4.02 13.31 -0.57
N SER A 24 -4.74 14.29 -1.14
CA SER A 24 -4.16 15.19 -2.13
C SER A 24 -3.13 16.12 -1.50
N SER A 25 -2.17 16.56 -2.31
CA SER A 25 -1.12 17.50 -1.94
C SER A 25 -1.72 18.79 -1.38
N GLN A 26 -2.72 19.34 -2.08
CA GLN A 26 -3.42 20.54 -1.64
C GLN A 26 -3.99 20.38 -0.23
N ASN A 27 -4.73 19.29 0.04
CA ASN A 27 -5.34 19.07 1.34
C ASN A 27 -4.27 18.81 2.41
N PHE A 28 -3.25 17.99 2.11
CA PHE A 28 -2.18 17.67 3.04
C PHE A 28 -1.44 18.92 3.53
N PHE A 29 -1.01 19.79 2.61
CA PHE A 29 -0.28 21.01 2.98
C PHE A 29 -1.20 22.06 3.62
N GLN A 30 -2.47 22.13 3.22
CA GLN A 30 -3.46 22.94 3.92
C GLN A 30 -3.59 22.51 5.39
N TYR A 31 -3.79 21.22 5.67
CA TYR A 31 -3.88 20.71 7.04
C TYR A 31 -2.57 20.95 7.81
N MET A 32 -1.42 20.84 7.15
CA MET A 32 -0.12 21.14 7.76
C MET A 32 0.02 22.63 8.14
N ASP A 33 -0.52 23.54 7.34
CA ASP A 33 -0.49 24.98 7.60
C ASP A 33 -1.51 25.43 8.65
N GLU A 34 -2.68 24.77 8.68
CA GLU A 34 -3.71 24.97 9.70
C GLU A 34 -3.30 24.42 11.09
N GLY A 35 -2.18 23.70 11.18
CA GLY A 35 -1.64 23.15 12.42
C GLY A 35 -2.22 21.79 12.80
N ASP A 36 -2.89 21.12 11.87
CA ASP A 36 -3.52 19.82 12.06
C ASP A 36 -2.52 18.65 11.96
N LEU A 37 -1.35 18.88 11.34
CA LEU A 37 -0.28 17.88 11.15
C LEU A 37 1.06 18.31 11.81
N PRO A 38 1.07 18.60 13.13
CA PRO A 38 2.23 19.21 13.78
C PRO A 38 3.45 18.27 13.84
N ASN A 39 3.26 16.95 13.94
CA ASN A 39 4.39 16.02 14.06
C ASN A 39 5.09 15.84 12.72
N MET A 40 4.35 15.65 11.63
CA MET A 40 4.91 15.58 10.29
C MET A 40 5.59 16.89 9.91
N LYS A 41 4.97 18.05 10.19
CA LYS A 41 5.58 19.37 9.93
C LYS A 41 6.95 19.49 10.60
N ALA A 42 7.01 19.25 11.90
CA ALA A 42 8.26 19.35 12.67
C ALA A 42 9.29 18.30 12.23
N PHE A 43 8.84 17.10 11.85
CA PHE A 43 9.74 16.04 11.40
C PHE A 43 10.36 16.34 10.03
N PHE A 44 9.58 16.80 9.06
CA PHE A 44 10.06 17.03 7.70
C PHE A 44 10.64 18.43 7.47
N GLU A 45 10.65 19.31 8.47
CA GLU A 45 11.38 20.60 8.42
C GLU A 45 12.87 20.42 8.10
N LYS A 46 13.48 19.30 8.53
CA LYS A 46 14.88 18.92 8.20
C LYS A 46 15.00 17.95 7.03
N GLY A 47 13.91 17.72 6.32
CA GLY A 47 13.81 16.84 5.17
C GLY A 47 13.53 17.62 3.90
N HIS A 48 12.80 16.99 2.99
CA HIS A 48 12.28 17.60 1.77
C HIS A 48 10.83 17.21 1.55
N MET A 49 10.06 18.12 0.95
CA MET A 49 8.64 17.93 0.66
C MET A 49 8.39 18.30 -0.80
N ILE A 50 8.06 17.32 -1.62
CA ILE A 50 7.62 17.51 -2.99
C ILE A 50 6.11 17.77 -2.96
N HIS A 51 5.72 18.97 -3.39
CA HIS A 51 4.31 19.37 -3.49
C HIS A 51 3.64 18.81 -4.75
N HIS A 52 4.43 18.43 -5.75
CA HIS A 52 3.93 18.05 -7.07
C HIS A 52 4.25 16.59 -7.43
N GLY A 53 3.81 15.65 -6.58
CA GLY A 53 3.87 14.21 -6.87
C GLY A 53 2.68 13.76 -7.72
N LEU A 54 2.82 13.58 -9.03
CA LEU A 54 1.68 13.25 -9.90
C LEU A 54 1.42 11.74 -9.98
N ALA A 55 0.23 11.31 -9.56
CA ALA A 55 -0.27 9.94 -9.68
C ALA A 55 -0.70 9.60 -11.12
N LEU A 56 -0.80 8.29 -11.40
CA LEU A 56 -1.33 7.78 -12.66
C LEU A 56 -2.85 7.85 -12.68
N PHE A 57 -3.45 8.11 -13.85
CA PHE A 57 -4.89 7.99 -14.06
C PHE A 57 -5.25 6.56 -14.57
N PRO A 58 -6.36 5.94 -14.10
CA PRO A 58 -7.25 6.42 -13.03
C PRO A 58 -6.57 6.43 -11.65
N GLY A 59 -6.84 7.48 -10.88
CA GLY A 59 -6.36 7.59 -9.50
C GLY A 59 -7.03 6.51 -8.64
N GLY A 60 -6.22 5.64 -8.04
CA GLY A 60 -6.70 4.51 -7.25
C GLY A 60 -5.55 3.65 -6.74
N THR A 61 -5.68 3.09 -5.54
CA THR A 61 -4.67 2.22 -4.91
C THR A 61 -4.31 1.04 -5.81
N GLU A 62 -5.29 0.48 -6.52
CA GLU A 62 -5.12 -0.65 -7.45
C GLU A 62 -4.30 -0.29 -8.69
N THR A 63 -4.25 0.99 -9.04
CA THR A 63 -3.41 1.51 -10.12
C THR A 63 -2.07 1.93 -9.56
N SER A 64 -2.01 2.81 -8.56
CA SER A 64 -0.75 3.42 -8.12
C SER A 64 0.21 2.42 -7.46
N VAL A 65 -0.25 1.62 -6.49
CA VAL A 65 0.64 0.78 -5.66
C VAL A 65 1.42 -0.26 -6.47
N PRO A 66 0.82 -1.00 -7.43
CA PRO A 66 1.57 -1.94 -8.25
C PRO A 66 2.66 -1.32 -9.13
N HIS A 67 2.49 -0.06 -9.56
CA HIS A 67 3.44 0.62 -10.45
C HIS A 67 4.66 1.18 -9.73
N LEU A 68 4.55 1.48 -8.43
CA LEU A 68 5.66 2.04 -7.64
C LEU A 68 6.92 1.16 -7.66
N LYS A 69 6.76 -0.17 -7.57
CA LYS A 69 7.90 -1.10 -7.55
C LYS A 69 8.58 -1.23 -8.90
N SER A 70 7.82 -1.14 -10.00
CA SER A 70 8.35 -1.34 -11.35
C SER A 70 8.82 -0.04 -12.01
N GLY A 71 8.36 1.11 -11.53
CA GLY A 71 8.61 2.39 -12.20
C GLY A 71 7.93 2.51 -13.55
N LEU A 72 6.95 1.66 -13.86
CA LEU A 72 6.26 1.69 -15.14
C LEU A 72 5.08 2.67 -15.10
N ASP A 73 4.81 3.30 -16.23
CA ASP A 73 3.62 4.11 -16.43
C ASP A 73 2.36 3.25 -16.68
N ASN A 74 1.23 3.92 -16.93
CA ASN A 74 -0.05 3.27 -17.17
C ASN A 74 -0.24 2.68 -18.58
N SER A 75 0.79 2.71 -19.44
CA SER A 75 0.78 1.91 -20.69
C SER A 75 0.84 0.41 -20.42
N MET A 76 1.26 0.04 -19.20
CA MET A 76 1.33 -1.32 -18.71
C MET A 76 0.49 -1.47 -17.43
N GLY A 77 0.38 -2.68 -16.89
CA GLY A 77 -0.27 -2.91 -15.60
C GLY A 77 -1.81 -2.86 -15.60
N GLY A 78 -2.38 -2.47 -14.46
CA GLY A 78 -3.83 -2.35 -14.25
C GLY A 78 -4.40 -1.06 -14.82
N VAL A 79 -5.70 -1.06 -15.15
CA VAL A 79 -6.42 0.09 -15.74
C VAL A 79 -7.60 0.54 -14.87
N GLY A 80 -7.53 0.24 -13.56
CA GLY A 80 -8.59 0.42 -12.57
C GLY A 80 -9.05 -0.89 -11.93
N TRP A 81 -10.16 -0.86 -11.20
CA TRP A 81 -10.73 -2.00 -10.47
C TRP A 81 -11.12 -3.20 -11.34
N GLY A 82 -11.21 -3.09 -12.66
CA GLY A 82 -11.45 -4.22 -13.53
C GLY A 82 -11.15 -3.91 -14.98
N TYR A 83 -11.36 -4.88 -15.85
CA TYR A 83 -11.26 -4.67 -17.29
C TYR A 83 -11.96 -5.80 -18.06
N TYR A 84 -12.25 -5.57 -19.34
CA TYR A 84 -12.70 -6.62 -20.24
C TYR A 84 -11.50 -7.26 -20.95
N ASP A 85 -11.24 -8.54 -20.65
CA ASP A 85 -10.21 -9.33 -21.32
C ASP A 85 -10.72 -9.74 -22.71
N ARG A 86 -10.23 -9.07 -23.75
CA ARG A 86 -10.64 -9.31 -25.15
C ARG A 86 -10.26 -10.70 -25.64
N GLU A 87 -9.12 -11.24 -25.22
CA GLU A 87 -8.64 -12.56 -25.61
C GLU A 87 -9.55 -13.66 -25.04
N LYS A 88 -9.94 -13.53 -23.77
CA LYS A 88 -10.82 -14.48 -23.07
C LYS A 88 -12.30 -14.14 -23.19
N GLN A 89 -12.62 -13.03 -23.85
CA GLN A 89 -13.95 -12.46 -24.00
C GLN A 89 -14.75 -12.34 -22.69
N LYS A 90 -14.10 -12.00 -21.58
CA LYS A 90 -14.73 -11.96 -20.25
C LYS A 90 -14.33 -10.75 -19.43
N VAL A 91 -15.23 -10.33 -18.54
CA VAL A 91 -14.93 -9.30 -17.55
C VAL A 91 -14.04 -9.89 -16.46
N ILE A 92 -12.94 -9.21 -16.17
CA ILE A 92 -12.13 -9.39 -14.96
C ILE A 92 -12.66 -8.41 -13.92
N SER A 93 -13.14 -8.94 -12.81
CA SER A 93 -13.85 -8.17 -11.78
C SER A 93 -12.91 -7.51 -10.77
N ASP A 94 -13.45 -6.51 -10.07
CA ASP A 94 -12.95 -5.92 -8.82
C ASP A 94 -12.29 -6.93 -7.86
N LYS A 95 -12.94 -8.06 -7.59
CA LYS A 95 -12.42 -9.09 -6.69
C LYS A 95 -11.08 -9.66 -7.14
N LYS A 96 -10.88 -9.85 -8.46
CA LYS A 96 -9.62 -10.38 -8.98
C LYS A 96 -8.53 -9.32 -8.86
N THR A 97 -8.85 -8.07 -9.21
CA THR A 97 -7.93 -6.92 -9.08
C THR A 97 -7.52 -6.70 -7.62
N PHE A 98 -8.47 -6.77 -6.69
CA PHE A 98 -8.20 -6.71 -5.25
C PHE A 98 -7.28 -7.83 -4.78
N ILE A 99 -7.53 -9.08 -5.21
CA ILE A 99 -6.65 -10.21 -4.89
C ILE A 99 -5.24 -9.96 -5.41
N ASP A 100 -5.10 -9.46 -6.64
CA ASP A 100 -3.79 -9.15 -7.22
C ASP A 100 -3.06 -8.07 -6.42
N LEU A 101 -3.74 -6.96 -6.09
CA LEU A 101 -3.23 -5.91 -5.22
C LEU A 101 -2.82 -6.47 -3.85
N PHE A 102 -3.65 -7.26 -3.21
CA PHE A 102 -3.35 -7.86 -1.91
C PHE A 102 -2.04 -8.66 -1.93
N PHE A 103 -1.76 -9.35 -3.04
CA PHE A 103 -0.53 -10.12 -3.20
C PHE A 103 0.68 -9.30 -3.68
N THR A 104 0.50 -8.08 -4.21
CA THR A 104 1.63 -7.17 -4.49
C THR A 104 2.22 -6.56 -3.21
N LEU A 105 1.41 -6.43 -2.15
CA LEU A 105 1.84 -5.95 -0.85
C LEU A 105 2.79 -6.94 -0.16
N PRO A 106 3.81 -6.45 0.57
CA PRO A 106 4.63 -7.29 1.44
C PRO A 106 3.77 -8.11 2.39
N ARG A 107 4.16 -9.36 2.65
CA ARG A 107 3.38 -10.31 3.44
C ARG A 107 2.89 -9.71 4.77
N ARG A 108 3.78 -9.04 5.51
CA ARG A 108 3.47 -8.45 6.82
C ARG A 108 2.58 -7.21 6.76
N ALA A 109 2.63 -6.49 5.64
CA ALA A 109 1.86 -5.27 5.43
C ALA A 109 0.38 -5.55 5.05
N ARG A 110 0.05 -6.76 4.60
CA ARG A 110 -1.32 -7.13 4.17
C ARG A 110 -2.38 -6.96 5.25
N ALA A 111 -2.01 -7.08 6.52
CA ALA A 111 -2.92 -6.85 7.64
C ALA A 111 -3.43 -5.41 7.72
N SER A 112 -2.77 -4.46 7.05
CA SER A 112 -3.18 -3.06 6.99
C SER A 112 -4.60 -2.87 6.46
N PHE A 113 -5.09 -3.77 5.60
CA PHE A 113 -6.49 -3.75 5.15
C PHE A 113 -7.50 -3.92 6.30
N ILE A 114 -7.16 -4.68 7.35
CA ILE A 114 -8.02 -4.82 8.52
C ILE A 114 -8.18 -3.46 9.21
N TYR A 115 -7.09 -2.73 9.36
CA TYR A 115 -7.12 -1.40 9.97
C TYR A 115 -7.65 -0.30 9.04
N GLY A 116 -7.78 -0.59 7.74
CA GLY A 116 -8.47 0.27 6.78
C GLY A 116 -10.00 0.23 6.90
N VAL A 117 -10.57 -0.78 7.56
CA VAL A 117 -12.01 -0.86 7.79
C VAL A 117 -12.44 0.32 8.70
N PRO A 118 -13.45 1.12 8.30
CA PRO A 118 -13.93 2.25 9.10
C PRO A 118 -14.17 1.88 10.57
N GLY A 119 -13.50 2.59 11.48
CA GLY A 119 -13.59 2.38 12.93
C GLY A 119 -12.50 1.47 13.52
N LEU A 120 -11.71 0.76 12.69
CA LEU A 120 -10.56 -0.03 13.15
C LEU A 120 -9.22 0.71 13.04
N ASP A 121 -9.19 1.85 12.37
CA ASP A 121 -8.00 2.68 12.25
C ASP A 121 -7.43 3.23 13.58
N PRO A 122 -8.16 3.32 14.72
CA PRO A 122 -7.52 3.62 15.99
C PRO A 122 -6.51 2.57 16.40
N PHE A 123 -6.64 1.30 15.96
CA PHE A 123 -5.77 0.21 16.36
C PHE A 123 -4.45 0.13 15.57
N ASN A 124 -4.23 1.00 14.57
CA ASN A 124 -2.97 1.06 13.83
C ASN A 124 -1.75 1.38 14.72
N PHE A 125 -1.92 1.90 15.94
CA PHE A 125 -0.79 2.07 16.87
C PHE A 125 -0.12 0.74 17.23
N LEU A 126 -0.88 -0.36 17.27
CA LEU A 126 -0.38 -1.68 17.68
C LEU A 126 0.75 -2.18 16.78
N PRO A 127 0.56 -2.31 15.45
CA PRO A 127 1.67 -2.70 14.56
C PRO A 127 2.81 -1.68 14.52
N LEU A 128 2.54 -0.38 14.74
CA LEU A 128 3.59 0.66 14.81
C LEU A 128 4.54 0.49 16.00
N LEU A 129 4.11 -0.18 17.09
CA LEU A 129 4.97 -0.45 18.24
C LEU A 129 6.18 -1.32 17.89
N ASN A 130 6.06 -2.18 16.88
CA ASN A 130 7.07 -3.16 16.49
C ASN A 130 7.99 -2.66 15.37
N VAL A 131 7.72 -1.49 14.80
CA VAL A 131 8.49 -0.96 13.66
C VAL A 131 10.00 -0.87 13.93
N PRO A 132 10.47 -0.41 15.11
CA PRO A 132 11.91 -0.37 15.39
C PRO A 132 12.59 -1.74 15.23
N GLU A 133 12.08 -2.78 15.90
CA GLU A 133 12.63 -4.13 15.85
C GLU A 133 12.48 -4.77 14.46
N LEU A 134 11.38 -4.46 13.75
CA LEU A 134 11.16 -4.92 12.39
C LEU A 134 12.13 -4.27 11.39
N LEU A 135 12.48 -2.99 11.56
CA LEU A 135 13.47 -2.32 10.71
C LEU A 135 14.85 -2.95 10.87
N ASP A 136 15.23 -3.35 12.09
CA ASP A 136 16.49 -4.05 12.34
C ASP A 136 16.52 -5.43 11.70
N THR A 137 15.36 -6.08 11.60
CA THR A 137 15.23 -7.44 11.03
C THR A 137 15.15 -7.45 9.50
N TYR A 138 14.39 -6.51 8.91
CA TYR A 138 14.01 -6.54 7.49
C TYR A 138 14.65 -5.45 6.65
N GLY A 139 15.24 -4.41 7.27
CA GLY A 139 15.80 -3.25 6.58
C GLY A 139 14.75 -2.31 5.98
N VAL A 140 13.74 -2.84 5.29
CA VAL A 140 12.68 -2.07 4.61
C VAL A 140 11.30 -2.43 5.15
N ILE A 141 10.59 -1.45 5.69
CA ILE A 141 9.22 -1.60 6.20
C ILE A 141 8.29 -0.68 5.41
N GLN A 142 7.23 -1.27 4.84
CA GLN A 142 6.15 -0.55 4.15
C GLN A 142 4.88 -0.60 5.00
N PHE A 143 4.46 0.54 5.52
CA PHE A 143 3.27 0.67 6.35
C PHE A 143 2.17 1.39 5.55
N TYR A 144 0.99 0.76 5.46
CA TYR A 144 -0.12 1.29 4.68
C TYR A 144 -1.23 1.80 5.60
N TRP A 145 -1.57 3.07 5.47
CA TRP A 145 -2.69 3.70 6.16
C TRP A 145 -3.90 3.78 5.22
N PHE A 146 -4.54 2.64 4.97
CA PHE A 146 -5.70 2.52 4.07
C PHE A 146 -6.98 3.16 4.62
N ALA A 147 -6.99 3.65 5.87
CA ALA A 147 -8.24 4.03 6.53
C ALA A 147 -8.87 5.32 5.99
N THR A 148 -8.04 6.23 5.49
CA THR A 148 -8.46 7.54 5.00
C THR A 148 -9.38 7.40 3.80
N ASP A 149 -9.08 6.53 2.83
CA ASP A 149 -9.91 6.34 1.63
C ASP A 149 -11.36 5.87 1.95
N PRO A 150 -11.59 4.74 2.65
CA PRO A 150 -12.92 4.32 3.07
C PRO A 150 -13.60 5.37 3.95
N LEU A 151 -12.90 6.05 4.85
CA LEU A 151 -13.53 7.10 5.65
C LEU A 151 -14.00 8.27 4.78
N GLY A 152 -13.25 8.66 3.75
CA GLY A 152 -13.70 9.64 2.75
C GLY A 152 -14.94 9.16 2.00
N HIS A 153 -14.90 7.96 1.45
CA HIS A 153 -15.99 7.36 0.67
C HIS A 153 -17.26 7.04 1.44
N PHE A 154 -17.19 6.69 2.73
CA PHE A 154 -18.36 6.22 3.48
C PHE A 154 -18.81 7.20 4.55
N MET A 155 -17.88 7.93 5.17
CA MET A 155 -18.09 8.61 6.44
C MET A 155 -17.92 10.14 6.36
N GLY A 156 -17.38 10.64 5.24
CA GLY A 156 -17.25 12.06 4.94
C GLY A 156 -16.02 12.75 5.54
N GLU A 157 -15.87 14.02 5.17
CA GLU A 157 -14.66 14.84 5.40
C GLU A 157 -14.19 14.90 6.86
N ARG A 158 -15.11 15.02 7.80
CA ARG A 158 -14.76 15.11 9.23
C ARG A 158 -14.04 13.86 9.74
N LEU A 159 -14.53 12.67 9.38
CA LEU A 159 -13.93 11.41 9.83
C LEU A 159 -12.66 11.08 9.04
N TYR A 160 -12.64 11.42 7.76
CA TYR A 160 -11.44 11.43 6.92
C TYR A 160 -10.29 12.24 7.56
N LEU A 161 -10.52 13.51 7.88
CA LEU A 161 -9.51 14.38 8.51
C LEU A 161 -9.07 13.87 9.89
N ASN A 162 -10.01 13.35 10.70
CA ASN A 162 -9.66 12.76 11.99
C ASN A 162 -8.71 11.55 11.87
N SER A 163 -8.79 10.79 10.77
CA SER A 163 -7.87 9.68 10.51
C SER A 163 -6.47 10.19 10.17
N ILE A 164 -6.35 11.24 9.35
CA ILE A 164 -5.06 11.88 9.03
C ILE A 164 -4.40 12.45 10.28
N LYS A 165 -5.16 13.14 11.15
CA LYS A 165 -4.66 13.64 12.45
C LYS A 165 -4.18 12.51 13.35
N ARG A 166 -4.85 11.36 13.31
CA ARG A 166 -4.44 10.18 14.08
C ARG A 166 -3.16 9.58 13.53
N PHE A 167 -3.03 9.49 12.21
CA PHE A 167 -1.79 9.09 11.56
C PHE A 167 -0.64 10.01 12.00
N ASP A 168 -0.80 11.34 11.94
CA ASP A 168 0.20 12.30 12.42
C ASP A 168 0.61 12.06 13.89
N GLY A 169 -0.38 11.86 14.76
CA GLY A 169 -0.14 11.59 16.18
C GLY A 169 0.64 10.29 16.43
N TYR A 170 0.31 9.21 15.72
CA TYR A 170 1.01 7.93 15.84
C TYR A 170 2.40 7.98 15.21
N PHE A 171 2.53 8.64 14.06
CA PHE A 171 3.81 8.92 13.42
C PHE A 171 4.74 9.67 14.38
N GLY A 172 4.24 10.73 15.03
CA GLY A 172 5.00 11.50 16.02
C GLY A 172 5.47 10.69 17.22
N GLN A 173 4.71 9.68 17.65
CA GLN A 173 5.12 8.77 18.73
C GLN A 173 6.19 7.76 18.27
N LEU A 174 6.07 7.27 17.03
CA LEU A 174 7.01 6.32 16.46
C LEU A 174 8.39 6.95 16.23
N VAL A 175 8.45 8.12 15.57
CA VAL A 175 9.75 8.74 15.21
C VAL A 175 10.61 9.10 16.41
N LYS A 176 10.01 9.29 17.60
CA LYS A 176 10.74 9.50 18.87
C LYS A 176 11.51 8.26 19.35
N LYS A 177 11.17 7.08 18.84
CA LYS A 177 11.79 5.80 19.19
C LYS A 177 12.82 5.32 18.16
N LEU A 178 12.94 6.02 17.03
CA LEU A 178 13.80 5.63 15.92
C LEU A 178 15.17 6.31 16.01
N ASN A 179 16.23 5.61 15.58
CA ASN A 179 17.53 6.22 15.34
C ASN A 179 17.52 6.90 13.97
N LEU A 180 17.22 8.20 13.94
CA LEU A 180 17.01 8.96 12.70
C LEU A 180 18.28 9.16 11.87
N ASP A 181 19.46 8.90 12.44
CA ASP A 181 20.74 8.99 11.70
C ASP A 181 20.96 7.76 10.81
N GLU A 182 20.24 6.67 11.04
CA GLU A 182 20.37 5.38 10.33
C GLU A 182 19.18 5.04 9.43
N ILE A 183 18.11 5.84 9.47
CA ILE A 183 16.82 5.52 8.83
C ILE A 183 16.43 6.57 7.80
N ASN A 184 15.91 6.08 6.68
CA ASN A 184 15.29 6.87 5.63
C ASN A 184 13.77 6.74 5.71
N VAL A 185 13.10 7.86 5.94
CA VAL A 185 11.65 7.93 6.06
C VAL A 185 11.07 8.54 4.80
N ILE A 186 10.11 7.84 4.20
CA ILE A 186 9.33 8.29 3.04
C ILE A 186 7.86 8.30 3.45
N ILE A 187 7.14 9.37 3.13
CA ILE A 187 5.67 9.39 3.16
C ILE A 187 5.20 9.78 1.77
N TYR A 188 4.24 9.03 1.22
CA TYR A 188 3.58 9.40 -0.02
C TYR A 188 2.09 9.07 0.05
N CYS A 189 1.31 9.73 -0.78
CA CYS A 189 -0.07 9.38 -1.06
C CYS A 189 -0.20 8.89 -2.49
N ASP A 190 -1.15 8.02 -2.77
CA ASP A 190 -1.31 7.33 -4.06
C ASP A 190 -2.34 7.98 -4.99
N HIS A 191 -3.34 8.64 -4.43
CA HIS A 191 -4.32 9.48 -5.09
C HIS A 191 -4.99 10.41 -4.06
N GLY A 192 -5.86 11.29 -4.55
CA GLY A 192 -6.55 12.27 -3.74
C GLY A 192 -7.94 11.83 -3.32
N MET A 193 -8.69 12.79 -2.79
CA MET A 193 -10.10 12.62 -2.43
C MET A 193 -10.79 13.98 -2.59
N SER A 194 -11.88 13.99 -3.36
CA SER A 194 -12.67 15.18 -3.63
C SER A 194 -14.11 15.01 -3.16
N TYR A 195 -14.66 16.07 -2.56
CA TYR A 195 -16.05 16.16 -2.12
C TYR A 195 -16.86 17.01 -3.10
N GLY A 196 -18.16 16.77 -3.18
CA GLY A 196 -18.99 17.56 -4.07
C GLY A 196 -20.43 17.09 -4.18
N ARG A 197 -21.05 17.37 -5.34
CA ARG A 197 -22.42 16.97 -5.63
C ARG A 197 -22.44 15.70 -6.48
N PHE A 198 -23.39 14.83 -6.22
CA PHE A 198 -23.65 13.71 -7.11
C PHE A 198 -24.03 14.18 -8.52
N ILE A 199 -23.61 13.42 -9.53
CA ILE A 199 -24.23 13.46 -10.85
C ILE A 199 -25.70 12.99 -10.76
N ASN A 200 -26.49 13.33 -11.76
CA ASN A 200 -27.93 13.11 -11.78
C ASN A 200 -28.30 11.64 -12.04
N ILE A 201 -27.51 10.94 -12.85
CA ILE A 201 -27.79 9.58 -13.31
C ILE A 201 -26.58 8.67 -12.99
N PRO A 202 -26.79 7.43 -12.49
CA PRO A 202 -25.71 6.46 -12.36
C PRO A 202 -24.98 6.23 -13.68
N GLN A 203 -23.64 6.18 -13.63
CA GLN A 203 -22.82 6.10 -14.87
C GLN A 203 -23.12 4.89 -15.72
N GLY A 204 -23.32 3.72 -15.10
CA GLY A 204 -23.65 2.50 -15.84
C GLY A 204 -24.92 2.69 -16.67
N GLU A 205 -25.97 3.25 -16.06
CA GLU A 205 -27.25 3.54 -16.74
C GLU A 205 -27.08 4.60 -17.82
N GLU A 206 -26.28 5.64 -17.58
CA GLU A 206 -26.04 6.72 -18.53
C GLU A 206 -25.26 6.24 -19.75
N ILE A 207 -24.21 5.42 -19.55
CA ILE A 207 -23.45 4.80 -20.63
C ILE A 207 -24.29 3.78 -21.39
N GLU A 208 -25.08 2.95 -20.71
CA GLU A 208 -26.01 2.02 -21.38
C GLU A 208 -27.02 2.75 -22.26
N ARG A 209 -27.57 3.87 -21.78
CA ARG A 209 -28.53 4.70 -22.55
C ARG A 209 -27.91 5.29 -23.81
N ILE A 210 -26.68 5.81 -23.74
CA ILE A 210 -26.03 6.52 -24.85
C ILE A 210 -25.42 5.53 -25.85
N VAL A 211 -24.71 4.51 -25.37
CA VAL A 211 -23.99 3.55 -26.23
C VAL A 211 -24.94 2.48 -26.78
N GLY A 212 -25.99 2.12 -26.03
CA GLY A 212 -27.02 1.17 -26.43
C GLY A 212 -26.46 -0.20 -26.80
N ASP A 213 -26.97 -0.78 -27.88
CA ASP A 213 -26.62 -2.13 -28.33
C ASP A 213 -25.14 -2.31 -28.67
N ASN A 214 -24.39 -1.22 -28.90
CA ASN A 214 -22.96 -1.31 -29.18
C ASN A 214 -22.11 -1.50 -27.91
N LEU A 215 -22.69 -1.39 -26.71
CA LEU A 215 -21.96 -1.57 -25.47
C LEU A 215 -21.59 -3.05 -25.28
N ARG A 216 -20.28 -3.33 -25.17
CA ARG A 216 -19.77 -4.67 -24.85
C ARG A 216 -19.61 -4.85 -23.35
N ALA A 217 -19.00 -3.88 -22.69
CA ALA A 217 -18.84 -3.82 -21.25
C ALA A 217 -18.54 -2.38 -20.84
N TYR A 218 -18.95 -2.02 -19.63
CA TYR A 218 -18.52 -0.80 -18.97
C TYR A 218 -17.85 -1.17 -17.65
N ILE A 219 -16.60 -0.77 -17.50
CA ILE A 219 -15.85 -0.89 -16.24
C ILE A 219 -15.11 0.43 -16.08
N HIS A 220 -15.56 1.28 -15.15
CA HIS A 220 -14.99 2.61 -14.94
C HIS A 220 -13.45 2.59 -14.87
N PRO A 221 -12.74 3.49 -15.60
CA PRO A 221 -13.26 4.52 -16.51
C PRO A 221 -13.46 4.05 -17.96
N SER A 222 -13.25 2.77 -18.25
CA SER A 222 -13.23 2.17 -19.60
C SER A 222 -14.61 1.74 -20.12
N ILE A 223 -14.88 2.10 -21.37
CA ILE A 223 -16.02 1.62 -22.17
C ILE A 223 -15.47 0.73 -23.29
N TYR A 224 -16.00 -0.48 -23.39
CA TYR A 224 -15.68 -1.43 -24.44
C TYR A 224 -16.84 -1.51 -25.42
N LEU A 225 -16.54 -1.37 -26.71
CA LEU A 225 -17.52 -1.36 -27.80
C LEU A 225 -17.50 -2.69 -28.55
N LYS A 226 -18.65 -3.11 -29.08
CA LYS A 226 -18.76 -4.25 -30.00
C LYS A 226 -18.21 -3.87 -31.38
N ASN A 227 -18.53 -2.66 -31.85
CA ASN A 227 -17.96 -2.03 -33.03
C ASN A 227 -17.14 -0.79 -32.63
N PRO A 228 -15.81 -0.87 -32.62
CA PRO A 228 -14.93 0.27 -32.31
C PRO A 228 -14.92 1.38 -33.37
N ASP A 229 -15.41 1.15 -34.59
CA ASP A 229 -15.35 2.14 -35.69
C ASP A 229 -16.22 3.37 -35.42
N ILE A 230 -17.19 3.27 -34.51
CA ILE A 230 -18.07 4.38 -34.13
C ILE A 230 -17.60 5.15 -32.89
N LYS A 231 -16.41 4.85 -32.37
CA LYS A 231 -15.88 5.43 -31.11
C LYS A 231 -15.87 6.97 -31.10
N ASP A 232 -15.53 7.61 -32.23
CA ASP A 232 -15.53 9.08 -32.35
C ASP A 232 -16.91 9.68 -32.07
N LYS A 233 -17.92 9.18 -32.80
CA LYS A 233 -19.32 9.59 -32.63
C LYS A 233 -19.79 9.33 -31.18
N THR A 234 -19.54 8.13 -30.67
CA THR A 234 -19.98 7.73 -29.32
C THR A 234 -19.32 8.57 -28.23
N ALA A 235 -18.01 8.85 -28.33
CA ALA A 235 -17.29 9.69 -27.37
C ALA A 235 -17.90 11.11 -27.33
N ARG A 236 -18.21 11.68 -28.49
CA ARG A 236 -18.84 13.00 -28.59
C ARG A 236 -20.26 13.01 -28.01
N GLU A 237 -21.08 12.01 -28.31
CA GLU A 237 -22.45 11.89 -27.77
C GLU A 237 -22.44 11.78 -26.24
N ILE A 238 -21.49 11.02 -25.67
CA ILE A 238 -21.34 10.90 -24.23
C ILE A 238 -21.21 12.27 -23.57
N VAL A 239 -20.24 13.12 -23.97
CA VAL A 239 -20.04 14.42 -23.30
C VAL A 239 -21.13 15.45 -23.57
N LEU A 240 -21.92 15.29 -24.64
CA LEU A 240 -23.02 16.20 -24.98
C LEU A 240 -24.32 15.84 -24.26
N ASP A 241 -24.56 14.53 -24.06
CA ASP A 241 -25.84 14.01 -23.55
C ASP A 241 -25.76 13.56 -22.08
N SER A 242 -24.65 13.84 -21.38
CA SER A 242 -24.43 13.43 -19.99
C SER A 242 -23.74 14.50 -19.14
N GLU A 243 -23.54 14.21 -17.85
CA GLU A 243 -22.70 15.01 -16.97
C GLU A 243 -21.21 14.61 -16.98
N ILE A 244 -20.80 13.67 -17.83
CA ILE A 244 -19.39 13.28 -18.00
C ILE A 244 -18.60 14.44 -18.60
N ASP A 245 -17.48 14.80 -17.97
CA ASP A 245 -16.71 15.98 -18.38
C ASP A 245 -15.92 15.71 -19.64
N PHE A 246 -15.16 14.61 -19.65
CA PHE A 246 -14.31 14.25 -20.78
C PHE A 246 -14.51 12.81 -21.22
N THR A 247 -14.33 12.59 -22.51
CA THR A 247 -14.08 11.27 -23.09
C THR A 247 -12.78 11.31 -23.85
N PHE A 248 -12.00 10.22 -23.84
CA PHE A 248 -10.84 10.08 -24.71
C PHE A 248 -10.84 8.73 -25.40
N TYR A 249 -10.28 8.68 -26.60
CA TYR A 249 -10.10 7.44 -27.34
C TYR A 249 -8.87 7.54 -28.25
N ARG A 250 -8.32 6.39 -28.61
CA ARG A 250 -7.18 6.32 -29.54
C ARG A 250 -7.68 6.31 -30.96
N GLU A 251 -7.40 7.35 -31.74
CA GLU A 251 -7.77 7.44 -33.16
C GLU A 251 -6.89 6.50 -33.98
N ASN A 252 -5.57 6.61 -33.81
CA ASN A 252 -4.56 5.82 -34.51
C ASN A 252 -3.33 5.58 -33.62
N PRO A 253 -2.27 4.89 -34.08
CA PRO A 253 -1.13 4.56 -33.24
C PRO A 253 -0.41 5.76 -32.60
N HIS A 254 -0.52 6.95 -33.18
CA HIS A 254 0.21 8.16 -32.79
C HIS A 254 -0.71 9.30 -32.31
N GLN A 255 -2.02 9.06 -32.22
CA GLN A 255 -2.98 10.12 -31.92
C GLN A 255 -4.12 9.65 -31.01
N VAL A 256 -4.36 10.44 -29.97
CA VAL A 256 -5.50 10.34 -29.06
C VAL A 256 -6.37 11.58 -29.24
N ILE A 257 -7.68 11.36 -29.28
CA ILE A 257 -8.68 12.41 -29.36
C ILE A 257 -9.47 12.41 -28.05
N GLY A 258 -9.68 13.61 -27.53
CA GLY A 258 -10.53 13.86 -26.38
C GLY A 258 -11.67 14.82 -26.74
N TYR A 259 -12.82 14.63 -26.11
CA TYR A 259 -13.94 15.55 -26.22
C TYR A 259 -14.35 16.07 -24.85
N SER A 260 -14.85 17.31 -24.85
CA SER A 260 -15.65 17.94 -23.79
C SER A 260 -16.88 18.57 -24.45
N ASN A 261 -17.80 19.10 -23.65
CA ASN A 261 -18.93 19.89 -24.18
C ASN A 261 -18.52 21.24 -24.81
N GLN A 262 -17.27 21.69 -24.63
CA GLN A 262 -16.76 23.00 -25.07
C GLN A 262 -15.69 22.93 -26.18
N GLY A 263 -15.10 21.77 -26.41
CA GLY A 263 -13.97 21.65 -27.32
C GLY A 263 -13.43 20.23 -27.45
N LYS A 264 -12.52 20.08 -28.41
CA LYS A 264 -11.82 18.83 -28.73
C LYS A 264 -10.35 18.97 -28.35
N MET A 265 -9.83 17.95 -27.69
CA MET A 265 -8.43 17.80 -27.30
C MET A 265 -7.76 16.81 -28.26
N ILE A 266 -6.53 17.07 -28.64
CA ILE A 266 -5.75 16.23 -29.54
C ILE A 266 -4.38 16.02 -28.91
N PHE A 267 -4.01 14.78 -28.63
CA PHE A 267 -2.67 14.42 -28.18
C PHE A 267 -1.98 13.63 -29.28
N GLU A 268 -0.82 14.11 -29.71
CA GLU A 268 0.01 13.46 -30.72
C GLU A 268 1.29 12.97 -30.07
N GLY A 269 1.70 11.73 -30.38
CA GLY A 269 2.92 11.13 -29.85
C GLY A 269 4.00 10.96 -30.91
N ASN A 270 5.22 11.36 -30.58
CA ASN A 270 6.40 11.20 -31.42
C ASN A 270 7.64 10.96 -30.55
N GLU A 271 8.33 9.83 -30.73
CA GLU A 271 9.62 9.52 -30.08
C GLU A 271 9.65 9.78 -28.55
N GLY A 272 8.64 9.31 -27.81
CA GLY A 272 8.57 9.50 -26.35
C GLY A 272 8.21 10.92 -25.89
N LYS A 273 7.80 11.77 -26.83
CA LYS A 273 7.25 13.11 -26.57
C LYS A 273 5.81 13.19 -27.02
N ILE A 274 5.03 14.01 -26.32
CA ILE A 274 3.62 14.25 -26.60
C ILE A 274 3.39 15.74 -26.83
N ARG A 275 2.59 16.05 -27.85
CA ARG A 275 2.11 17.40 -28.15
C ARG A 275 0.61 17.48 -27.90
N TYR A 276 0.16 18.59 -27.31
CA TYR A 276 -1.26 18.91 -27.16
C TYR A 276 -1.68 19.94 -28.18
N LEU A 277 -2.82 19.71 -28.84
CA LEU A 277 -3.53 20.65 -29.69
C LEU A 277 -5.02 20.64 -29.32
N PHE A 278 -5.78 21.65 -29.74
CA PHE A 278 -7.20 21.71 -29.47
C PHE A 278 -7.99 22.37 -30.62
N GLU A 279 -9.28 22.04 -30.71
CA GLU A 279 -10.27 22.73 -31.55
C GLU A 279 -11.39 23.26 -30.65
N GLY A 280 -11.80 24.52 -30.83
CA GLY A 280 -12.75 25.19 -29.93
C GLY A 280 -12.04 25.84 -28.75
N GLU A 281 -12.46 25.55 -27.52
CA GLU A 281 -11.81 26.06 -26.31
C GLU A 281 -10.62 25.20 -25.87
N ASP A 282 -9.58 25.85 -25.33
CA ASP A 282 -8.48 25.18 -24.62
C ASP A 282 -8.96 24.75 -23.23
N ILE A 283 -9.51 23.53 -23.18
CA ILE A 283 -10.14 22.95 -21.99
C ILE A 283 -9.14 22.74 -20.84
N LEU A 284 -7.89 22.43 -21.18
CA LEU A 284 -6.83 22.19 -20.20
C LEU A 284 -6.17 23.50 -19.74
N GLY A 285 -6.37 24.60 -20.49
CA GLY A 285 -5.87 25.93 -20.17
C GLY A 285 -4.36 26.09 -20.35
N TYR A 286 -3.69 25.15 -21.01
CA TYR A 286 -2.23 25.11 -21.12
C TYR A 286 -1.68 26.24 -22.00
N TYR A 287 -2.38 26.62 -23.07
CA TYR A 287 -1.92 27.70 -23.94
C TYR A 287 -1.98 29.06 -23.25
N ARG A 288 -3.03 29.28 -22.44
CA ARG A 288 -3.13 30.49 -21.60
C ARG A 288 -2.03 30.55 -20.53
N SER A 289 -1.50 29.39 -20.16
CA SER A 289 -0.40 29.23 -19.20
C SER A 289 0.98 29.16 -19.88
N GLY A 290 1.06 29.59 -21.16
CA GLY A 290 2.32 29.75 -21.90
C GLY A 290 2.83 28.49 -22.59
N TYR A 291 2.01 27.47 -22.81
CA TYR A 291 2.32 26.36 -23.74
C TYR A 291 2.04 26.80 -25.18
N ASN A 292 2.90 26.42 -26.13
CA ASN A 292 2.83 26.88 -27.52
C ASN A 292 2.81 25.72 -28.53
N GLY A 293 2.38 24.54 -28.11
CA GLY A 293 2.35 23.35 -28.98
C GLY A 293 3.70 22.65 -29.10
N GLU A 294 4.58 22.79 -28.12
CA GLU A 294 5.87 22.11 -28.08
C GLU A 294 5.71 20.59 -27.87
N TRP A 295 6.67 19.81 -28.36
CA TRP A 295 6.79 18.38 -28.06
C TRP A 295 7.51 18.21 -26.73
N LEU A 296 6.82 17.69 -25.73
CA LEU A 296 7.34 17.55 -24.37
C LEU A 296 7.36 16.08 -23.94
N THR A 297 8.40 15.69 -23.21
CA THR A 297 8.47 14.44 -22.45
C THR A 297 7.50 14.46 -21.27
N ASP A 298 7.27 13.31 -20.65
CA ASP A 298 6.40 13.18 -19.48
C ASP A 298 6.82 14.10 -18.33
N LEU A 299 8.12 14.21 -18.05
CA LEU A 299 8.63 15.09 -17.00
C LEU A 299 8.45 16.56 -17.38
N GLU A 300 8.77 16.96 -18.61
CA GLU A 300 8.56 18.33 -19.08
C GLU A 300 7.08 18.73 -19.02
N TRP A 301 6.16 17.81 -19.33
CA TRP A 301 4.72 18.01 -19.15
C TRP A 301 4.35 18.27 -17.70
N LEU A 302 4.85 17.46 -16.76
CA LEU A 302 4.61 17.65 -15.34
C LEU A 302 5.17 19.00 -14.87
N SER A 303 6.44 19.30 -15.13
CA SER A 303 7.05 20.59 -14.76
C SER A 303 6.25 21.79 -15.26
N LYS A 304 5.74 21.71 -16.49
CA LYS A 304 5.00 22.81 -17.12
C LYS A 304 3.56 22.96 -16.62
N THR A 305 2.95 21.89 -16.09
CA THR A 305 1.52 21.84 -15.75
C THR A 305 1.25 21.57 -14.27
N ARG A 306 2.28 21.46 -13.43
CA ARG A 306 2.17 21.14 -11.99
C ARG A 306 1.25 22.09 -11.21
N ASP A 307 1.21 23.36 -11.59
CA ASP A 307 0.36 24.39 -10.96
C ASP A 307 -1.03 24.51 -11.62
N SER A 308 -1.30 23.73 -12.68
CA SER A 308 -2.58 23.73 -13.37
C SER A 308 -3.63 22.94 -12.59
N LYS A 309 -4.91 23.26 -12.85
CA LYS A 309 -6.04 22.42 -12.43
C LYS A 309 -5.90 20.99 -12.96
N PHE A 310 -5.34 20.82 -14.15
CA PHE A 310 -5.20 19.54 -14.84
C PHE A 310 -3.71 19.20 -15.03
N PRO A 311 -3.02 18.64 -14.04
CA PRO A 311 -1.59 18.35 -14.16
C PRO A 311 -1.32 17.10 -15.02
N GLY A 312 -0.37 17.21 -15.95
CA GLY A 312 0.18 16.09 -16.72
C GLY A 312 -0.84 15.24 -17.48
N VAL A 313 -1.96 15.82 -17.92
CA VAL A 313 -3.03 15.06 -18.61
C VAL A 313 -2.56 14.39 -19.90
N PRO A 314 -1.79 15.05 -20.80
CA PRO A 314 -1.38 14.43 -22.05
C PRO A 314 -0.63 13.10 -21.88
N PRO A 315 0.47 13.01 -21.08
CA PRO A 315 1.13 11.72 -20.84
C PRO A 315 0.25 10.71 -20.11
N ASN A 316 -0.50 11.13 -19.08
CA ASN A 316 -1.39 10.23 -18.34
C ASN A 316 -2.42 9.54 -19.27
N ILE A 317 -3.10 10.30 -20.12
CA ILE A 317 -4.14 9.77 -20.99
C ILE A 317 -3.57 9.04 -22.21
N TYR A 318 -2.53 9.61 -22.81
CA TYR A 318 -1.90 9.00 -23.98
C TYR A 318 -1.35 7.61 -23.65
N ASN A 319 -0.59 7.49 -22.56
CA ASN A 319 0.01 6.23 -22.16
C ASN A 319 -1.05 5.22 -21.70
N LEU A 320 -2.10 5.63 -20.98
CA LEU A 320 -3.23 4.75 -20.63
C LEU A 320 -3.88 4.12 -21.86
N LEU A 321 -4.08 4.89 -22.93
CA LEU A 321 -4.68 4.41 -24.18
C LEU A 321 -3.73 3.56 -25.04
N LEU A 322 -2.46 3.43 -24.66
CA LEU A 322 -1.54 2.41 -25.20
C LEU A 322 -1.76 1.04 -24.52
N ASN A 323 -2.36 1.02 -23.33
CA ASN A 323 -2.55 -0.20 -22.56
C ASN A 323 -3.56 -1.14 -23.23
N LYS A 324 -3.13 -2.37 -23.52
CA LYS A 324 -3.98 -3.40 -24.14
C LYS A 324 -5.23 -3.79 -23.34
N ARG A 325 -5.29 -3.47 -22.05
CA ARG A 325 -6.45 -3.74 -21.18
C ARG A 325 -7.48 -2.62 -21.17
N VAL A 326 -7.14 -1.41 -21.64
CA VAL A 326 -8.03 -0.26 -21.63
C VAL A 326 -9.22 -0.44 -22.59
N GLY A 327 -10.32 0.27 -22.30
CA GLY A 327 -11.49 0.36 -23.18
C GLY A 327 -11.19 1.06 -24.50
N ASP A 328 -12.16 0.98 -25.42
CA ASP A 328 -12.13 1.74 -26.68
C ASP A 328 -12.30 3.25 -26.44
N ILE A 329 -13.04 3.61 -25.38
CA ILE A 329 -13.23 4.98 -24.89
C ILE A 329 -12.96 4.97 -23.38
N ILE A 330 -12.30 5.99 -22.86
CA ILE A 330 -12.24 6.28 -21.42
C ILE A 330 -13.10 7.50 -21.10
N ILE A 331 -13.71 7.52 -19.93
CA ILE A 331 -14.48 8.66 -19.43
C ILE A 331 -13.83 9.28 -18.19
N VAL A 332 -14.02 10.58 -18.00
CA VAL A 332 -13.52 11.32 -16.84
C VAL A 332 -14.65 12.16 -16.26
N ILE A 333 -14.80 12.11 -14.94
CA ILE A 333 -15.72 12.94 -14.18
C ILE A 333 -14.89 13.70 -13.16
N ASN A 334 -14.76 15.00 -13.38
CA ASN A 334 -13.94 15.86 -12.56
C ASN A 334 -14.73 16.40 -11.37
N PRO A 335 -14.09 16.59 -10.20
CA PRO A 335 -14.70 17.29 -9.10
C PRO A 335 -15.10 18.73 -9.51
N PRO A 336 -16.20 19.27 -8.93
CA PRO A 336 -16.94 18.77 -7.77
C PRO A 336 -18.09 17.80 -8.13
N LYS A 337 -18.09 17.20 -9.32
CA LYS A 337 -19.06 16.14 -9.66
C LYS A 337 -18.60 14.83 -9.04
N ILE A 338 -19.52 14.14 -8.37
CA ILE A 338 -19.27 12.87 -7.70
C ILE A 338 -19.99 11.75 -8.46
N PRO A 339 -19.24 10.72 -8.89
CA PRO A 339 -19.80 9.56 -9.58
C PRO A 339 -20.80 8.80 -8.70
N ILE A 340 -21.90 8.31 -9.29
CA ILE A 340 -22.79 7.35 -8.62
C ILE A 340 -22.42 5.94 -9.08
N PHE A 341 -21.78 5.18 -8.19
CA PHE A 341 -21.54 3.75 -8.33
C PHE A 341 -22.63 2.96 -7.58
N LEU A 342 -22.35 1.69 -7.22
CA LEU A 342 -23.28 0.84 -6.47
C LEU A 342 -23.78 1.50 -5.16
N LEU A 343 -22.91 2.29 -4.52
CA LEU A 343 -23.22 3.09 -3.34
C LEU A 343 -22.97 4.56 -3.64
N ARG A 344 -23.75 5.43 -2.99
CA ARG A 344 -23.61 6.88 -3.09
C ARG A 344 -22.53 7.38 -2.11
N TYR A 345 -21.28 7.28 -2.52
CA TYR A 345 -20.14 7.80 -1.77
C TYR A 345 -20.13 9.34 -1.82
N PRO A 346 -20.11 10.09 -0.70
CA PRO A 346 -20.13 11.55 -0.73
C PRO A 346 -18.81 12.16 -1.21
N ALA A 347 -17.80 11.32 -1.47
CA ALA A 347 -16.48 11.70 -1.96
C ALA A 347 -15.97 10.67 -2.97
N ASN A 348 -15.14 11.12 -3.91
CA ASN A 348 -14.50 10.25 -4.90
C ASN A 348 -13.19 10.85 -5.45
N HIS A 349 -12.54 10.12 -6.35
CA HIS A 349 -11.24 10.47 -6.95
C HIS A 349 -11.17 10.03 -8.43
N ALA A 350 -12.25 10.28 -9.18
CA ALA A 350 -12.45 9.82 -10.57
C ALA A 350 -11.98 10.82 -11.65
N GLY A 351 -11.42 11.95 -11.24
CA GLY A 351 -11.05 13.06 -12.12
C GLY A 351 -9.59 13.07 -12.56
N LEU A 352 -9.28 14.05 -13.41
CA LEU A 352 -7.93 14.41 -13.85
C LEU A 352 -7.40 15.66 -13.12
N THR A 353 -8.10 16.13 -12.09
CA THR A 353 -7.74 17.37 -11.41
C THR A 353 -6.58 17.16 -10.43
N ASN A 354 -5.90 18.25 -10.09
CA ASN A 354 -4.86 18.24 -9.05
C ASN A 354 -5.35 17.71 -7.69
N THR A 355 -6.63 17.91 -7.34
CA THR A 355 -7.22 17.36 -6.12
C THR A 355 -7.34 15.83 -6.12
N ASP A 356 -7.37 15.20 -7.29
CA ASP A 356 -7.50 13.75 -7.42
C ASP A 356 -6.15 13.08 -7.73
N LEU A 357 -5.23 13.78 -8.41
CA LEU A 357 -3.97 13.19 -8.90
C LEU A 357 -2.68 13.83 -8.38
N MET A 358 -2.69 15.03 -7.80
CA MET A 358 -1.47 15.64 -7.25
C MET A 358 -1.27 15.33 -5.77
N MET A 359 -0.19 14.61 -5.43
CA MET A 359 0.09 13.99 -4.14
C MET A 359 1.32 14.59 -3.46
N PRO A 360 1.34 14.64 -2.12
CA PRO A 360 2.54 15.01 -1.39
C PRO A 360 3.52 13.82 -1.37
N ILE A 361 4.81 14.10 -1.49
CA ILE A 361 5.88 13.13 -1.22
C ILE A 361 6.87 13.77 -0.27
N LEU A 362 7.12 13.14 0.87
CA LEU A 362 7.97 13.66 1.92
C LEU A 362 9.16 12.72 2.15
N PHE A 363 10.34 13.31 2.29
CA PHE A 363 11.60 12.60 2.44
C PHE A 363 12.38 13.10 3.65
N ARG A 364 12.93 12.18 4.45
CA ARG A 364 13.95 12.51 5.44
C ARG A 364 14.92 11.35 5.63
N GLY A 365 16.21 11.59 5.47
CA GLY A 365 17.23 10.55 5.67
C GLY A 365 18.44 10.73 4.74
N PRO A 366 19.58 10.10 5.07
CA PRO A 366 20.83 10.28 4.33
C PRO A 366 20.75 9.85 2.85
N GLN A 367 20.14 8.70 2.56
CA GLN A 367 20.03 8.14 1.22
C GLN A 367 18.98 8.88 0.36
N LEU A 368 18.14 9.72 0.97
CA LEU A 368 17.12 10.50 0.26
C LEU A 368 17.57 11.92 -0.11
N LYS A 369 18.71 12.39 0.40
CA LYS A 369 19.25 13.73 0.10
C LYS A 369 19.41 14.03 -1.40
N PRO A 370 19.79 13.08 -2.28
CA PRO A 370 19.85 13.33 -3.72
C PRO A 370 18.51 13.70 -4.37
N LEU A 371 17.38 13.56 -3.65
CA LEU A 371 16.05 13.94 -4.13
C LEU A 371 15.57 15.29 -3.57
N TYR A 372 16.37 15.96 -2.72
CA TYR A 372 15.93 17.18 -2.02
C TYR A 372 15.86 18.42 -2.90
N ASP A 373 16.34 18.35 -4.13
CA ASP A 373 16.28 19.42 -5.12
C ASP A 373 15.08 19.27 -6.08
N ARG A 374 14.32 18.19 -5.98
CA ARG A 374 13.19 17.93 -6.88
C ARG A 374 11.94 18.70 -6.46
N GLU A 375 11.35 19.45 -7.38
CA GLU A 375 10.09 20.17 -7.14
C GLU A 375 8.85 19.34 -7.53
N GLU A 376 9.03 18.35 -8.40
CA GLU A 376 8.00 17.45 -8.90
C GLU A 376 8.52 16.03 -9.11
N MET A 377 7.57 15.08 -9.15
CA MET A 377 7.87 13.69 -9.43
C MET A 377 6.63 12.98 -9.97
N TRP A 378 6.79 12.19 -11.03
CA TRP A 378 5.78 11.18 -11.34
C TRP A 378 5.83 10.10 -10.26
N LEU A 379 4.72 9.89 -9.56
CA LEU A 379 4.69 9.06 -8.36
C LEU A 379 5.19 7.63 -8.61
N HIS A 380 4.86 7.05 -9.77
CA HIS A 380 5.34 5.71 -10.13
C HIS A 380 6.88 5.60 -10.16
N ASN A 381 7.60 6.70 -10.35
CA ASN A 381 9.08 6.73 -10.34
C ASN A 381 9.69 6.85 -8.93
N LEU A 382 8.88 6.89 -7.87
CA LEU A 382 9.33 7.12 -6.50
C LEU A 382 10.43 6.14 -6.07
N TYR A 383 10.16 4.83 -6.16
CA TYR A 383 11.13 3.84 -5.67
C TYR A 383 12.31 3.66 -6.61
N THR A 384 12.09 3.74 -7.93
CA THR A 384 13.17 3.63 -8.92
C THR A 384 14.11 4.83 -8.93
N SER A 385 13.70 5.96 -8.33
CA SER A 385 14.55 7.14 -8.14
C SER A 385 15.48 7.02 -6.92
N ILE A 386 15.42 5.94 -6.14
CA ILE A 386 16.22 5.72 -4.93
C ILE A 386 17.10 4.48 -5.17
N PRO A 387 18.37 4.63 -5.62
CA PRO A 387 19.23 3.51 -6.00
C PRO A 387 19.46 2.49 -4.87
N GLU A 388 19.51 2.95 -3.63
CA GLU A 388 19.78 2.12 -2.45
C GLU A 388 18.54 1.39 -1.92
N LEU A 389 17.34 1.72 -2.42
CA LEU A 389 16.10 1.06 -2.01
C LEU A 389 15.92 -0.24 -2.81
N SER A 390 16.08 -1.37 -2.13
CA SER A 390 15.76 -2.68 -2.69
C SER A 390 14.60 -3.34 -1.94
N PHE A 391 13.78 -4.09 -2.66
CA PHE A 391 12.75 -4.96 -2.08
C PHE A 391 13.08 -6.45 -2.25
N GLU A 392 14.29 -6.76 -2.72
CA GLU A 392 14.81 -8.11 -2.87
C GLU A 392 15.46 -8.57 -1.57
N ASP A 393 15.34 -9.86 -1.26
CA ASP A 393 15.99 -10.53 -0.12
C ASP A 393 15.83 -9.80 1.23
N LEU A 394 14.67 -9.14 1.44
CA LEU A 394 14.35 -8.45 2.69
C LEU A 394 14.21 -9.41 3.87
N GLU A 395 13.92 -10.68 3.59
CA GLU A 395 13.65 -11.68 4.61
C GLU A 395 14.96 -12.24 5.16
N PRO A 396 15.07 -12.42 6.49
CA PRO A 396 16.28 -12.97 7.07
C PRO A 396 16.48 -14.41 6.58
N ALA A 397 17.72 -14.89 6.53
CA ALA A 397 18.00 -16.26 6.10
C ALA A 397 17.30 -17.32 6.98
N ARG A 398 17.06 -17.01 8.25
CA ARG A 398 16.42 -17.85 9.27
C ARG A 398 15.81 -17.03 10.39
N GLU A 399 14.95 -17.66 11.18
CA GLU A 399 14.55 -17.11 12.49
C GLU A 399 15.73 -17.21 13.48
N LYS A 400 15.65 -16.50 14.61
CA LYS A 400 16.64 -16.64 15.68
C LYS A 400 16.54 -18.02 16.32
N HIS A 401 17.67 -18.62 16.67
CA HIS A 401 17.68 -19.77 17.53
C HIS A 401 17.35 -19.31 18.95
N THR A 402 16.59 -20.11 19.71
CA THR A 402 16.28 -19.79 21.10
C THR A 402 16.54 -20.95 22.03
N PHE A 403 16.98 -20.63 23.24
CA PHE A 403 17.10 -21.55 24.37
C PHE A 403 16.42 -20.90 25.57
N SER A 404 15.39 -21.55 26.11
CA SER A 404 14.61 -21.09 27.25
C SER A 404 14.71 -22.08 28.39
N PHE A 405 14.73 -21.59 29.63
CA PHE A 405 14.57 -22.42 30.82
C PHE A 405 13.71 -21.71 31.87
N TRP A 406 12.91 -22.47 32.61
CA TRP A 406 12.01 -21.93 33.62
C TRP A 406 11.88 -22.87 34.81
N GLY A 407 11.38 -22.32 35.92
CA GLY A 407 11.08 -23.09 37.13
C GLY A 407 10.02 -22.43 38.01
N SER A 408 9.57 -23.16 39.04
CA SER A 408 8.65 -22.65 40.05
C SER A 408 9.39 -22.22 41.33
N ASN A 409 8.89 -21.20 42.01
CA ASN A 409 9.49 -20.67 43.26
C ASN A 409 8.95 -21.34 44.54
N LEU A 410 8.40 -22.56 44.45
CA LEU A 410 7.68 -23.22 45.55
C LEU A 410 8.05 -24.70 45.69
N GLY A 411 9.31 -24.97 46.06
CA GLY A 411 9.71 -26.18 46.79
C GLY A 411 9.64 -27.53 46.07
N LYS A 412 9.30 -27.59 44.77
CA LYS A 412 9.43 -28.78 43.92
C LYS A 412 10.42 -28.50 42.78
N GLU A 413 11.22 -29.51 42.44
CA GLU A 413 12.13 -29.49 41.30
C GLU A 413 11.34 -29.58 39.97
N ASP A 414 10.61 -28.53 39.62
CA ASP A 414 9.85 -28.42 38.37
C ASP A 414 10.63 -27.55 37.37
N LEU A 415 11.77 -28.06 36.88
CA LEU A 415 12.61 -27.40 35.88
C LEU A 415 12.15 -27.79 34.47
N GLY A 416 11.81 -26.80 33.66
CA GLY A 416 11.49 -26.98 32.25
C GLY A 416 12.51 -26.29 31.35
N LEU A 417 12.65 -26.80 30.13
CA LEU A 417 13.56 -26.29 29.11
C LEU A 417 12.93 -26.38 27.72
N GLU A 418 13.26 -25.41 26.88
CA GLU A 418 12.90 -25.40 25.46
C GLU A 418 14.07 -24.95 24.60
N ILE A 419 14.24 -25.61 23.45
CA ILE A 419 15.20 -25.23 22.41
C ILE A 419 14.44 -25.09 21.10
N SER A 420 14.54 -23.92 20.46
CA SER A 420 14.03 -23.69 19.12
C SER A 420 15.18 -23.45 18.15
N LEU A 421 15.26 -24.26 17.09
CA LEU A 421 16.28 -24.16 16.07
C LEU A 421 15.66 -23.84 14.72
N SER A 422 16.04 -22.70 14.11
CA SER A 422 15.55 -22.32 12.79
C SER A 422 16.50 -22.73 11.66
N PRO A 423 16.13 -23.73 10.83
CA PRO A 423 16.96 -24.12 9.69
C PRO A 423 16.84 -23.12 8.53
N ALA A 424 15.73 -22.38 8.45
CA ALA A 424 15.41 -21.44 7.39
C ALA A 424 14.32 -20.48 7.87
N TYR A 425 14.14 -19.36 7.17
CA TYR A 425 13.10 -18.40 7.49
C TYR A 425 11.73 -19.07 7.60
N ARG A 426 10.95 -18.69 8.62
CA ARG A 426 9.61 -19.23 8.94
C ARG A 426 9.57 -20.67 9.41
N TRP A 427 10.71 -21.32 9.62
CA TRP A 427 10.76 -22.69 10.13
C TRP A 427 11.43 -22.72 11.49
N ASN A 428 10.85 -23.47 12.43
CA ASN A 428 11.47 -23.78 13.71
C ASN A 428 11.32 -25.27 14.00
N LEU A 429 12.43 -25.89 14.40
CA LEU A 429 12.46 -27.21 15.02
C LEU A 429 12.56 -27.01 16.53
N CYS A 430 11.52 -27.39 17.26
CA CYS A 430 11.43 -27.19 18.68
C CYS A 430 11.65 -28.50 19.45
N PHE A 431 12.30 -28.40 20.59
CA PHE A 431 12.46 -29.46 21.59
C PHE A 431 12.06 -28.89 22.93
N HIS A 432 11.14 -29.55 23.62
CA HIS A 432 10.59 -29.08 24.88
C HIS A 432 10.60 -30.23 25.88
N TYR A 433 11.04 -29.94 27.09
CA TYR A 433 10.99 -30.86 28.21
C TYR A 433 10.38 -30.17 29.42
N ASP A 434 9.32 -30.79 29.96
CA ASP A 434 8.61 -30.30 31.13
C ASP A 434 7.91 -31.47 31.85
N ASP A 435 8.00 -31.54 33.18
CA ASP A 435 7.35 -32.57 34.01
C ASP A 435 7.52 -34.02 33.49
N ALA A 436 8.75 -34.38 33.09
CA ALA A 436 9.10 -35.68 32.48
C ALA A 436 8.43 -35.99 31.12
N ILE A 437 7.79 -34.99 30.49
CA ILE A 437 7.24 -35.07 29.13
C ILE A 437 8.25 -34.47 28.16
N TYR A 438 8.60 -35.23 27.12
CA TYR A 438 9.47 -34.78 26.04
C TYR A 438 8.64 -34.52 24.79
N ARG A 439 8.82 -33.37 24.16
CA ARG A 439 8.13 -33.03 22.93
C ARG A 439 9.13 -32.53 21.90
N SER A 440 8.92 -32.90 20.66
CA SER A 440 9.63 -32.28 19.54
C SER A 440 8.68 -32.08 18.38
N TRP A 441 8.72 -30.91 17.75
CA TRP A 441 7.88 -30.61 16.60
C TRP A 441 8.60 -29.67 15.63
N LEU A 442 8.20 -29.77 14.37
CA LEU A 442 8.56 -28.80 13.34
C LEU A 442 7.36 -27.90 13.12
N GLU A 443 7.56 -26.59 13.24
CA GLU A 443 6.52 -25.58 12.97
C GLU A 443 6.91 -24.64 11.83
N TYR A 444 5.85 -24.11 11.21
CA TYR A 444 5.93 -23.15 10.13
C TYR A 444 5.03 -21.95 10.40
N ASP A 445 5.53 -20.75 10.12
CA ASP A 445 4.77 -19.51 10.20
C ASP A 445 3.80 -19.43 9.02
N LEU A 446 2.52 -19.73 9.27
CA LEU A 446 1.42 -19.70 8.30
C LEU A 446 1.02 -18.27 7.95
N TYR A 447 0.94 -17.39 8.94
CA TYR A 447 0.53 -16.01 8.78
C TYR A 447 1.39 -15.08 9.60
N SER A 448 1.78 -13.94 9.02
CA SER A 448 2.56 -12.91 9.71
C SER A 448 2.09 -11.53 9.29
N SER A 449 1.88 -10.68 10.29
CA SER A 449 1.70 -9.23 10.15
C SER A 449 2.80 -8.48 10.90
N TYR A 450 2.65 -7.17 11.06
CA TYR A 450 3.48 -6.39 11.97
C TYR A 450 3.09 -6.52 13.45
N LEU A 451 2.02 -7.26 13.77
CA LEU A 451 1.52 -7.44 15.14
C LEU A 451 1.44 -8.92 15.55
N ILE A 452 1.10 -9.81 14.61
CA ILE A 452 0.72 -11.19 14.91
C ILE A 452 1.49 -12.14 14.02
N ARG A 453 1.92 -13.28 14.56
CA ARG A 453 2.32 -14.47 13.81
C ARG A 453 1.49 -15.68 14.23
N LEU A 454 1.09 -16.49 13.25
CA LEU A 454 0.41 -17.76 13.46
C LEU A 454 1.31 -18.89 13.01
N TRP A 455 1.73 -19.71 13.96
CA TRP A 455 2.56 -20.88 13.77
C TRP A 455 1.70 -22.15 13.83
N ALA A 456 2.00 -23.10 12.96
CA ALA A 456 1.43 -24.44 13.04
C ALA A 456 2.50 -25.49 12.72
N GLY A 457 2.40 -26.63 13.37
CA GLY A 457 3.40 -27.69 13.26
C GLY A 457 2.87 -29.06 13.60
N ALA A 458 3.73 -30.06 13.43
CA ALA A 458 3.47 -31.43 13.81
C ALA A 458 4.73 -32.06 14.38
N GLY A 459 4.56 -33.04 15.25
CA GLY A 459 5.66 -33.60 16.01
C GLY A 459 5.29 -34.86 16.77
N LEU A 460 6.11 -35.15 17.79
CA LEU A 460 5.98 -36.30 18.66
C LEU A 460 6.05 -35.86 20.13
N GLN A 461 5.26 -36.52 20.97
CA GLN A 461 5.31 -36.43 22.43
C GLN A 461 5.70 -37.80 22.98
N TYR A 462 6.62 -37.82 23.93
CA TYR A 462 6.99 -39.01 24.70
C TYR A 462 6.71 -38.78 26.18
N LYS A 463 5.89 -39.64 26.78
CA LYS A 463 5.48 -39.60 28.19
C LYS A 463 5.27 -41.02 28.70
N GLU A 464 5.86 -41.38 29.85
CA GLU A 464 5.59 -42.67 30.52
C GLU A 464 5.73 -43.91 29.61
N GLU A 465 6.74 -43.92 28.73
CA GLU A 465 6.98 -44.97 27.72
C GLU A 465 6.06 -44.97 26.49
N ASP A 466 5.06 -44.07 26.44
CA ASP A 466 4.20 -43.89 25.28
C ASP A 466 4.70 -42.78 24.35
N LEU A 467 4.74 -43.07 23.05
CA LEU A 467 5.08 -42.14 21.98
C LEU A 467 3.82 -41.82 21.17
N GLU A 468 3.41 -40.57 21.16
CA GLU A 468 2.23 -40.09 20.45
C GLU A 468 2.57 -39.03 19.41
N ALA A 469 1.82 -39.01 18.31
CA ALA A 469 1.86 -37.89 17.38
C ALA A 469 1.17 -36.66 18.00
N LEU A 470 1.72 -35.48 17.74
CA LEU A 470 1.12 -34.21 18.14
C LEU A 470 0.96 -33.25 16.96
N VAL A 471 -0.09 -32.45 17.00
CA VAL A 471 -0.25 -31.23 16.19
C VAL A 471 -0.09 -30.04 17.11
N HIS A 472 0.65 -29.02 16.67
CA HIS A 472 0.93 -27.81 17.44
C HIS A 472 0.39 -26.58 16.72
N THR A 473 -0.19 -25.64 17.47
CA THR A 473 -0.42 -24.28 16.98
C THR A 473 -0.05 -23.25 18.03
N ARG A 474 0.46 -22.10 17.59
CA ARG A 474 0.82 -20.97 18.45
C ARG A 474 0.51 -19.65 17.77
N LEU A 475 -0.21 -18.81 18.48
CA LEU A 475 -0.40 -17.40 18.19
C LEU A 475 0.65 -16.59 18.95
N GLN A 476 1.49 -15.88 18.22
CA GLN A 476 2.45 -14.91 18.75
C GLN A 476 1.89 -13.51 18.50
N VAL A 477 1.88 -12.65 19.52
CA VAL A 477 1.49 -11.24 19.42
C VAL A 477 2.61 -10.37 19.96
N ASP A 478 3.19 -9.53 19.12
CA ASP A 478 4.32 -8.65 19.46
C ASP A 478 3.82 -7.24 19.78
N LEU A 479 4.24 -6.67 20.91
CA LEU A 479 3.85 -5.35 21.43
C LEU A 479 5.10 -4.60 21.90
N GLY A 480 5.93 -4.21 20.94
CA GLY A 480 7.29 -3.71 21.16
C GLY A 480 8.12 -4.79 21.85
N LYS A 481 8.63 -4.47 23.05
CA LYS A 481 9.44 -5.40 23.86
C LYS A 481 8.64 -6.51 24.55
N ILE A 482 7.31 -6.50 24.47
CA ILE A 482 6.46 -7.53 25.08
C ILE A 482 5.96 -8.44 23.98
N GLN A 483 6.19 -9.74 24.10
CA GLN A 483 5.60 -10.74 23.22
C GLN A 483 4.66 -11.63 24.04
N LEU A 484 3.49 -11.92 23.47
CA LEU A 484 2.50 -12.83 24.05
C LEU A 484 2.42 -14.07 23.18
N ASN A 485 2.64 -15.24 23.77
CA ASN A 485 2.49 -16.52 23.10
C ASN A 485 1.31 -17.29 23.70
N TYR A 486 0.37 -17.67 22.84
CA TYR A 486 -0.78 -18.48 23.19
C TYR A 486 -0.90 -19.66 22.23
N GLY A 487 -0.78 -20.87 22.74
CA GLY A 487 -0.73 -22.07 21.91
C GLY A 487 -1.29 -23.30 22.60
N GLY A 488 -1.60 -24.29 21.78
CA GLY A 488 -2.02 -25.61 22.24
C GLY A 488 -1.46 -26.71 21.37
N GLN A 489 -1.54 -27.92 21.92
CA GLN A 489 -1.19 -29.15 21.23
C GLN A 489 -2.36 -30.10 21.25
N PHE A 490 -2.51 -30.85 20.16
CA PHE A 490 -3.50 -31.91 20.03
C PHE A 490 -2.78 -33.25 19.90
N THR A 491 -3.10 -34.17 20.80
CA THR A 491 -2.63 -35.57 20.81
C THR A 491 -3.82 -36.52 20.76
N GLN A 492 -3.61 -37.84 20.87
CA GLN A 492 -4.71 -38.79 20.92
C GLN A 492 -5.59 -38.61 22.17
N SER A 493 -5.01 -38.12 23.27
CA SER A 493 -5.73 -37.77 24.51
C SER A 493 -6.58 -36.51 24.42
N GLY A 494 -6.47 -35.73 23.33
CA GLY A 494 -7.28 -34.54 23.07
C GLY A 494 -6.47 -33.25 22.97
N TRP A 495 -7.15 -32.11 23.13
CA TRP A 495 -6.53 -30.79 23.07
C TRP A 495 -6.03 -30.35 24.44
N GLU A 496 -4.73 -30.05 24.56
CA GLU A 496 -4.11 -29.50 25.75
C GLU A 496 -3.56 -28.09 25.46
N THR A 497 -3.88 -27.13 26.34
CA THR A 497 -3.24 -25.81 26.27
C THR A 497 -1.85 -25.93 26.86
N ASN A 498 -0.82 -25.83 26.02
CA ASN A 498 0.56 -26.04 26.42
C ASN A 498 1.34 -24.74 26.61
N THR A 499 0.91 -23.62 26.01
CA THR A 499 1.65 -22.35 26.03
C THR A 499 0.74 -21.18 26.39
N LYS A 500 1.01 -20.56 27.54
CA LYS A 500 0.54 -19.23 27.91
C LYS A 500 1.73 -18.46 28.47
N GLU A 501 2.35 -17.66 27.63
CA GLU A 501 3.63 -17.07 27.94
C GLU A 501 3.62 -15.57 27.64
N VAL A 502 4.21 -14.80 28.56
CA VAL A 502 4.55 -13.40 28.36
C VAL A 502 6.07 -13.29 28.37
N VAL A 503 6.63 -12.80 27.28
CA VAL A 503 8.07 -12.59 27.11
C VAL A 503 8.36 -11.09 27.15
N TYR A 504 9.33 -10.67 27.95
CA TYR A 504 9.84 -9.31 27.97
C TYR A 504 11.28 -9.28 27.46
N GLN A 505 11.48 -8.68 26.29
CA GLN A 505 12.80 -8.57 25.66
C GLN A 505 13.65 -7.51 26.37
N ILE A 506 14.75 -7.93 26.97
CA ILE A 506 15.71 -7.01 27.61
C ILE A 506 16.60 -6.37 26.54
N ASN A 507 17.16 -7.19 25.67
CA ASN A 507 18.01 -6.83 24.52
C ASN A 507 17.89 -7.89 23.42
N GLU A 508 18.63 -7.79 22.31
CA GLU A 508 18.48 -8.73 21.17
C GLU A 508 18.74 -10.22 21.46
N HIS A 509 19.38 -10.53 22.58
CA HIS A 509 19.82 -11.87 22.96
C HIS A 509 19.18 -12.41 24.23
N LEU A 510 18.58 -11.57 25.08
CA LEU A 510 18.08 -11.98 26.40
C LEU A 510 16.66 -11.49 26.63
N ALA A 511 15.80 -12.38 27.13
CA ALA A 511 14.45 -12.06 27.57
C ALA A 511 14.09 -12.71 28.91
N LEU A 512 13.10 -12.11 29.59
CA LEU A 512 12.42 -12.69 30.75
C LEU A 512 11.14 -13.37 30.28
N GLU A 513 10.88 -14.57 30.78
CA GLU A 513 9.68 -15.33 30.43
C GLU A 513 8.80 -15.53 31.66
N TRP A 514 7.51 -15.30 31.50
CA TRP A 514 6.48 -15.66 32.46
C TRP A 514 5.54 -16.68 31.85
N LEU A 515 5.69 -17.94 32.25
CA LEU A 515 4.78 -19.03 31.91
C LEU A 515 3.61 -18.98 32.91
N VAL A 516 2.49 -18.49 32.41
CA VAL A 516 1.33 -18.10 33.22
C VAL A 516 0.64 -19.34 33.80
N PRO A 517 0.32 -19.37 35.11
CA PRO A 517 0.45 -18.25 36.06
C PRO A 517 1.71 -18.24 36.94
N ASN A 518 2.45 -19.35 37.07
CA ASN A 518 3.29 -19.56 38.26
C ASN A 518 4.77 -19.86 37.97
N ARG A 519 5.23 -19.84 36.72
CA ARG A 519 6.61 -20.19 36.39
C ARG A 519 7.31 -19.01 35.71
N PHE A 520 8.57 -18.81 36.08
CA PHE A 520 9.40 -17.74 35.55
C PHE A 520 10.68 -18.32 34.97
N GLY A 521 11.15 -17.71 33.89
CA GLY A 521 12.28 -18.20 33.12
C GLY A 521 13.08 -17.10 32.46
N LEU A 522 14.14 -17.54 31.80
CA LEU A 522 15.00 -16.73 30.96
C LEU A 522 15.16 -17.41 29.62
N SER A 523 15.25 -16.60 28.56
CA SER A 523 15.62 -17.10 27.24
C SER A 523 16.72 -16.33 26.57
N PHE A 524 17.49 -17.09 25.80
CA PHE A 524 18.67 -16.66 25.09
C PHE A 524 18.47 -16.88 23.59
N SER A 525 18.70 -15.84 22.80
CA SER A 525 18.51 -15.84 21.35
C SER A 525 19.81 -15.55 20.60
N TRP A 526 20.12 -16.29 19.53
CA TRP A 526 21.33 -16.09 18.72
C TRP A 526 21.15 -16.39 17.23
#